data_AF-C6LK28-F1
#
_entry.id   AF-C6LK28-F1
#
_cell.length_a   1.000
_cell.length_b   1.000
_cell.length_c   1.000
_cell.angle_alpha   90.00
_cell.angle_beta   90.00
_cell.angle_gamma   90.00
#
_symmetry.space_group_name_H-M   'P 1'
#
loop_
_entity.id
_entity.type
_entity.pdbx_description
1 polymer ?
#
loop_
_entity_poly.entity_id
_entity_poly.type
_entity_poly.pdbx_seq_one_letter_code
_entity_poly.pdbx_strand_id
1 'polypeptide(L)' 'MFPITEEYIEREYIIAGNHLMLTSEHTAREIEQKARKVMGMLKRGIKLTPTQPDVMAILEKLRERR' A
#
# COMPACT_ATOMS: atom_id res chain seq x y z
N MET A 1 -4.81 0.81 2.00
CA MET A 1 -3.38 0.46 1.84
C MET A 1 -3.08 -0.75 2.69
N PHE A 2 -2.18 -1.62 2.26
CA PHE A 2 -1.77 -2.85 2.95
C PHE A 2 -0.33 -3.21 2.54
N PRO A 3 0.42 -3.98 3.35
CA PRO A 3 1.76 -4.45 2.99
C PRO A 3 1.69 -5.63 2.01
N ILE A 4 2.73 -5.79 1.19
CA ILE A 4 2.88 -6.88 0.22
C ILE A 4 4.37 -7.19 0.01
N THR A 5 4.69 -8.37 -0.52
CA THR A 5 6.04 -8.81 -0.91
C THR A 5 6.09 -9.13 -2.41
N GLU A 6 7.30 -9.18 -2.97
CA GLU A 6 7.51 -9.40 -4.42
C GLU A 6 6.92 -10.73 -4.92
N GLU A 7 6.86 -11.77 -4.08
CA GLU A 7 6.26 -13.06 -4.42
C GLU A 7 4.77 -12.98 -4.82
N TYR A 8 4.10 -11.90 -4.42
CA TYR A 8 2.69 -11.65 -4.73
C TYR A 8 2.49 -10.64 -5.88
N ILE A 9 3.56 -10.17 -6.51
CA ILE A 9 3.49 -9.24 -7.64
C ILE A 9 3.59 -10.04 -8.94
N GLU A 10 2.45 -10.24 -9.61
CA GLU A 10 2.39 -11.04 -10.84
C GLU A 10 3.03 -10.33 -12.04
N ARG A 11 2.70 -9.05 -12.25
CA ARG A 11 3.14 -8.26 -13.42
C ARG A 11 2.88 -6.77 -13.23
N GLU A 12 3.51 -5.97 -14.08
CA GLU A 12 3.26 -4.53 -14.17
C GLU A 12 1.93 -4.23 -14.87
N TYR A 13 1.31 -3.10 -14.51
CA TYR A 13 0.06 -2.66 -15.13
C TYR A 13 0.37 -1.85 -16.40
N ILE A 14 -0.30 -2.18 -17.51
CA ILE A 14 -0.02 -1.63 -18.84
C ILE A 14 -1.27 -0.94 -19.40
N ILE A 15 -1.13 0.28 -19.91
CA ILE A 15 -2.15 0.99 -20.70
C ILE A 15 -1.58 1.29 -22.09
N ALA A 16 -2.29 0.87 -23.14
CA ALA A 16 -1.91 1.11 -24.53
C ALA A 16 -0.45 0.72 -24.85
N GLY A 17 0.02 -0.40 -24.29
CA GLY A 17 1.37 -0.92 -24.51
C GLY A 17 2.48 -0.28 -23.66
N ASN A 18 2.16 0.67 -22.77
CA ASN A 18 3.13 1.31 -21.88
C ASN A 18 2.87 0.99 -20.41
N HIS A 19 3.93 0.86 -19.62
CA HIS A 19 3.84 0.70 -18.16
C HIS A 19 3.19 1.94 -17.55
N LEU A 20 2.07 1.74 -16.85
CA LEU A 20 1.43 2.83 -16.14
C LEU A 20 2.27 3.16 -14.90
N MET A 21 2.82 4.36 -14.88
CA MET A 21 3.55 4.89 -13.74
C MET A 21 3.06 6.30 -13.40
N LEU A 22 3.10 6.64 -12.11
CA LEU A 22 2.90 8.02 -11.68
C LEU A 22 4.17 8.82 -11.95
N THR A 23 4.23 9.50 -13.09
CA THR A 23 5.42 10.22 -13.56
C THR A 23 5.64 11.57 -12.87
N SER A 24 4.58 12.18 -12.32
CA SER A 24 4.68 13.43 -11.57
C SER A 24 5.27 13.20 -10.19
N GLU A 25 6.52 13.63 -9.99
CA GLU A 25 7.18 13.56 -8.67
C GLU A 25 6.41 14.31 -7.58
N HIS A 26 5.84 15.47 -7.93
CA HIS A 26 5.08 16.28 -6.98
C HIS A 26 3.87 15.51 -6.46
N THR A 27 3.10 14.91 -7.37
CA THR A 27 1.93 14.09 -7.01
C THR A 27 2.35 12.84 -6.22
N ALA A 28 3.46 12.20 -6.60
CA ALA A 28 4.00 11.06 -5.86
C ALA A 28 4.35 11.42 -4.41
N ARG A 29 5.01 12.58 -4.20
CA ARG A 29 5.34 13.09 -2.86
C ARG A 29 4.10 13.38 -2.02
N GLU A 30 3.07 13.98 -2.60
CA GLU A 30 1.80 14.22 -1.88
C GLU A 30 1.11 12.93 -1.45
N ILE A 31 1.08 11.92 -2.33
CA ILE A 31 0.51 10.60 -2.03
C ILE A 31 1.32 9.94 -0.91
N GLU A 32 2.65 10.01 -0.96
CA GLU A 32 3.52 9.44 0.07
C GLU A 32 3.27 10.09 1.45
N GLN A 33 3.17 11.42 1.51
CA GLN A 33 2.88 12.13 2.76
C GLN A 33 1.53 11.71 3.37
N LYS A 34 0.49 11.61 2.53
CA LYS A 34 -0.84 11.14 2.95
C LYS A 34 -0.79 9.67 3.40
N ALA A 35 -0.05 8.83 2.68
CA ALA A 35 0.13 7.42 3.01
C ALA A 35 0.80 7.24 4.38
N ARG A 36 1.87 7.98 4.67
CA ARG A 36 2.56 7.95 5.97
C ARG A 36 1.61 8.31 7.12
N LYS A 37 0.77 9.33 6.94
CA LYS A 37 -0.23 9.75 7.93
C LYS A 37 -1.27 8.65 8.17
N VAL A 38 -1.87 8.11 7.11
CA VAL A 38 -2.88 7.04 7.21
C VAL A 38 -2.28 5.79 7.85
N MET A 39 -1.09 5.36 7.46
CA MET A 39 -0.41 4.21 8.09
C MET A 39 -0.14 4.45 9.58
N GLY A 40 0.22 5.68 9.97
CA GLY A 40 0.37 6.05 11.37
C GLY A 40 -0.94 5.99 12.18
N MET A 41 -2.08 6.25 11.54
CA MET A 41 -3.41 6.10 12.14
C MET A 41 -3.78 4.63 12.29
N LEU A 42 -3.61 3.83 11.23
CA LEU A 42 -3.93 2.40 11.22
C LEU A 42 -3.13 1.63 12.28
N LYS A 43 -1.83 1.93 12.44
CA LYS A 43 -0.97 1.32 13.47
C LYS A 43 -1.42 1.62 14.91
N ARG A 44 -2.15 2.71 15.12
CA ARG A 44 -2.73 3.09 16.43
C ARG A 44 -4.14 2.53 16.64
N GLY A 45 -4.64 1.70 15.72
CA GLY A 45 -5.96 1.09 15.80
C GLY A 45 -7.12 2.01 15.39
N ILE A 46 -6.83 3.16 14.78
CA ILE A 46 -7.89 4.06 14.27
C ILE A 46 -8.61 3.37 13.11
N LYS A 47 -9.94 3.28 13.21
CA LYS A 47 -10.81 2.78 12.15
C LYS A 47 -11.39 3.96 11.37
N LEU A 48 -11.07 4.01 10.08
CA LEU A 48 -11.60 4.99 9.13
C LEU A 48 -12.94 4.53 8.56
N THR A 49 -13.17 3.22 8.47
CA THR A 49 -14.41 2.63 7.97
C THR A 49 -14.81 1.39 8.79
N PRO A 50 -16.11 1.00 8.81
CA PRO A 50 -16.55 -0.24 9.46
C PRO A 50 -15.98 -1.51 8.83
N THR A 51 -15.69 -1.48 7.53
CA THR A 51 -15.17 -2.61 6.74
C THR A 51 -13.66 -2.54 6.54
N GLN A 52 -12.94 -1.90 7.46
CA GLN A 52 -11.50 -1.70 7.33
C GLN A 52 -10.73 -3.04 7.39
N PRO A 53 -9.80 -3.30 6.44
CA PRO A 53 -8.96 -4.49 6.47
C PRO A 53 -8.06 -4.56 7.70
N ASP A 54 -7.74 -5.77 8.16
CA ASP A 54 -6.74 -5.99 9.20
C ASP A 54 -5.32 -5.99 8.62
N VAL A 55 -4.80 -4.77 8.47
CA VAL A 55 -3.47 -4.52 7.90
C VAL A 55 -2.34 -5.14 8.75
N MET A 56 -2.52 -5.22 10.06
CA MET A 56 -1.51 -5.77 10.96
C MET A 56 -1.45 -7.30 10.86
N ALA A 57 -2.60 -7.97 10.75
CA ALA A 57 -2.63 -9.41 10.50
C ALA A 57 -1.94 -9.79 9.18
N ILE A 58 -2.11 -8.99 8.12
CA ILE A 58 -1.41 -9.20 6.85
C ILE A 58 0.10 -9.04 7.04
N LEU A 59 0.54 -7.99 7.76
CA LEU A 59 1.96 -7.73 8.01
C LEU A 59 2.62 -8.91 8.75
N GLU A 60 2.00 -9.43 9.80
CA GLU A 60 2.57 -10.53 10.58
C GLU A 60 2.67 -11.81 9.73
N LYS A 61 1.63 -12.13 8.94
CA LYS A 61 1.68 -13.27 7.99
C LYS A 61 2.81 -13.17 6.96
N LEU A 62 3.12 -11.96 6.48
CA LEU A 62 4.23 -11.75 5.55
C LEU A 62 5.60 -11.87 6.23
N ARG A 63 5.70 -11.55 7.52
CA ARG A 63 6.95 -11.67 8.29
C ARG A 63 7.29 -13.12 8.65
N GLU A 64 6.28 -13.96 8.89
CA GLU A 64 6.46 -15.40 9.15
C GLU A 64 7.07 -16.17 7.97
N ARG A 65 6.92 -15.64 6.76
CA ARG A 65 7.44 -16.25 5.51
C ARG A 65 8.89 -15.91 5.21
N ARG A 66 9.51 -15.05 6.01
CA ARG A 66 10.87 -14.55 5.82
C ARG A 66 11.85 -15.21 6.77
#